data_AF-A0A973HEH5-F1
#
_entry.id   AF-A0A973HEH5-F1
#
_cell.length_a   1.000
_cell.length_b   1.000
_cell.length_c   1.000
_cell.angle_alpha   90.00
_cell.angle_beta   90.00
_cell.angle_gamma   90.00
#
_symmetry.space_group_name_H-M   'P 1'
#
loop_
_entity.id
_entity.type
_entity.pdbx_description
1 polymer ?
#
loop_
_entity_poly.entity_id
_entity_poly.type
_entity_poly.pdbx_seq_one_letter_code
_entity_poly.pdbx_strand_id
1 'polypeptide(L)'
;MWIHTFTPAQVQEIHHRLHRHQALPVDIDKLSAVCEEVNQRSRCISHGLFEADAIQVAVDYALTLRKWRWVEDHEQLVDTAFVTALTYLRLSKYPIDSDDPALWSYFESTYNNERLEYVFFLAFTRQNILLNAFSCKRSAYERLPRTELGLDNHRWMAILRGAVDESYERCCLTAPGYVWDNYRREVEEQQKIAYQKYNELFSCRHSQG
;
A
#
# COMPACT_ATOMS: atom_id res chain seq x y z
N MET A 1 14.91 17.88 5.25
CA MET A 1 14.67 17.49 3.85
C MET A 1 13.16 17.51 3.58
N TRP A 2 12.67 18.03 2.45
CA TRP A 2 11.23 18.15 2.17
C TRP A 2 10.74 16.96 1.35
N ILE A 3 9.53 16.50 1.65
CA ILE A 3 8.92 15.31 1.07
C ILE A 3 8.25 15.67 -0.25
N HIS A 4 8.59 14.93 -1.31
CA HIS A 4 8.10 15.15 -2.66
C HIS A 4 6.83 14.35 -2.92
N THR A 5 5.66 14.97 -2.90
CA THR A 5 4.38 14.33 -3.25
C THR A 5 4.09 14.37 -4.76
N PHE A 6 3.28 13.43 -5.25
CA PHE A 6 2.72 13.42 -6.60
C PHE A 6 1.68 14.52 -6.82
N THR A 7 1.68 15.09 -8.03
CA THR A 7 0.58 15.91 -8.57
C THR A 7 -0.67 15.07 -8.85
N PRO A 8 -1.85 15.69 -8.99
CA PRO A 8 -3.06 15.01 -9.47
C PRO A 8 -2.89 14.38 -10.85
N ALA A 9 -2.25 15.09 -11.79
CA ALA A 9 -1.98 14.58 -13.14
C ALA A 9 -1.11 13.32 -13.13
N GLN A 10 -0.19 13.23 -12.17
CA GLN A 10 0.66 12.06 -11.99
C GLN A 10 -0.09 10.85 -11.45
N VAL A 11 -0.99 11.05 -10.49
CA VAL A 11 -1.85 9.96 -10.00
C VAL A 11 -2.84 9.53 -11.09
N GLN A 12 -3.38 10.47 -11.85
CA GLN A 12 -4.20 10.19 -13.02
C GLN A 12 -3.45 9.37 -14.08
N GLU A 13 -2.18 9.70 -14.35
CA GLU A 13 -1.35 8.92 -15.27
C GLU A 13 -1.14 7.49 -14.78
N ILE A 14 -0.90 7.29 -13.48
CA ILE A 14 -0.80 5.96 -12.87
C ILE A 14 -2.12 5.18 -13.07
N HIS A 15 -3.26 5.83 -12.80
CA HIS A 15 -4.59 5.25 -12.98
C HIS A 15 -4.82 4.78 -14.44
N HIS A 16 -4.57 5.66 -15.41
CA HIS A 16 -4.79 5.33 -16.82
C HIS A 16 -3.85 4.24 -17.34
N ARG A 17 -2.59 4.21 -16.91
CA ARG A 17 -1.65 3.15 -17.27
C ARG A 17 -2.04 1.79 -16.72
N LEU A 18 -2.50 1.79 -15.47
CA LEU A 18 -2.92 0.59 -14.76
C LEU A 18 -4.15 -0.05 -15.41
N HIS A 19 -5.17 0.75 -15.70
CA HIS A 19 -6.47 0.24 -16.18
C HIS A 19 -6.63 0.29 -17.70
N ARG A 20 -5.72 0.97 -18.42
CA ARG A 20 -5.66 1.06 -19.89
C ARG A 20 -7.03 1.37 -20.50
N HIS A 21 -7.55 0.45 -21.31
CA HIS A 21 -8.84 0.60 -22.00
C HIS A 21 -10.05 0.52 -21.08
N GLN A 22 -9.88 0.05 -19.85
CA GLN A 22 -10.94 -0.06 -18.83
C GLN A 22 -10.91 1.10 -17.83
N ALA A 23 -9.94 2.02 -17.94
CA ALA A 23 -9.82 3.15 -17.03
C ALA A 23 -11.07 4.03 -17.07
N LEU A 24 -11.71 4.20 -15.91
CA LEU A 24 -12.87 5.04 -15.78
C LEU A 24 -12.50 6.54 -15.73
N PRO A 25 -13.45 7.45 -16.02
CA PRO A 25 -13.20 8.87 -15.91
C PRO A 25 -12.79 9.28 -14.49
N VAL A 26 -11.79 10.15 -14.41
CA VAL A 26 -11.24 10.70 -13.17
C VAL A 26 -11.87 12.06 -12.87
N ASP A 27 -12.40 12.22 -11.66
CA ASP A 27 -12.80 13.50 -11.09
C ASP A 27 -11.57 14.25 -10.58
N ILE A 28 -11.06 15.17 -11.41
CA ILE A 28 -9.81 15.90 -11.16
C ILE A 28 -9.90 16.83 -9.95
N ASP A 29 -11.08 17.38 -9.65
CA ASP A 29 -11.25 18.26 -8.49
C ASP A 29 -11.09 17.45 -7.20
N LYS A 30 -11.71 16.27 -7.12
CA LYS A 30 -11.53 15.36 -5.99
C LYS A 30 -10.10 14.82 -5.90
N LEU A 31 -9.50 14.45 -7.03
CA LEU A 31 -8.12 13.96 -7.05
C LEU A 31 -7.12 15.04 -6.60
N SER A 32 -7.41 16.31 -6.92
CA SER A 32 -6.65 17.47 -6.44
C SER A 32 -6.75 17.60 -4.93
N ALA A 33 -7.96 17.51 -4.36
CA ALA A 33 -8.16 17.53 -2.92
C ALA A 33 -7.43 16.36 -2.20
N VAL A 34 -7.43 15.16 -2.80
CA VAL A 34 -6.67 14.01 -2.29
C VAL A 34 -5.18 14.30 -2.23
N CYS A 35 -4.60 14.82 -3.32
CA CYS A 35 -3.17 15.10 -3.38
C CYS A 35 -2.79 16.23 -2.41
N GLU A 36 -3.64 17.24 -2.25
CA GLU A 36 -3.46 18.30 -1.26
C GLU A 36 -3.50 17.77 0.17
N GLU A 37 -4.44 16.87 0.49
CA GLU A 37 -4.56 16.26 1.82
C GLU A 37 -3.31 15.44 2.17
N VAL A 38 -2.83 14.60 1.24
CA VAL A 38 -1.59 13.84 1.43
C VAL A 38 -0.40 14.78 1.61
N ASN A 39 -0.32 15.84 0.80
CA ASN A 39 0.73 16.85 0.92
C ASN A 39 0.69 17.57 2.27
N GLN A 40 -0.48 17.97 2.76
CA GLN A 40 -0.64 18.60 4.08
C GLN A 40 -0.19 17.67 5.20
N ARG A 41 -0.62 16.40 5.19
CA ARG A 41 -0.20 15.41 6.21
C ARG A 41 1.30 15.17 6.19
N SER A 42 1.89 15.05 5.00
CA SER A 42 3.35 14.90 4.85
C SER A 42 4.13 16.09 5.42
N ARG A 43 3.56 17.31 5.33
CA ARG A 43 4.15 18.54 5.89
C ARG A 43 3.96 18.64 7.40
N CYS A 44 2.82 18.25 7.94
CA CYS A 44 2.53 18.33 9.38
C CYS A 44 3.46 17.46 10.24
N ILE A 45 4.03 16.39 9.68
CA ILE A 45 4.97 15.51 10.38
C ILE A 45 6.35 16.18 10.59
N SER A 46 6.65 17.27 9.86
CA SER A 46 7.94 17.97 9.88
C SER A 46 8.20 18.90 11.08
N HIS A 47 7.26 19.04 12.02
CA HIS A 47 7.45 19.90 13.20
C HIS A 47 8.18 19.22 14.38
N GLY A 48 8.57 17.95 14.25
CA GLY A 48 9.55 17.29 15.12
C GLY A 48 10.91 17.17 14.44
N LEU A 49 11.96 16.93 15.22
CA LEU A 49 13.35 16.63 14.79
C LEU A 49 13.51 15.41 13.85
N PHE A 50 12.43 14.89 13.28
CA PHE A 50 12.37 13.71 12.42
C PHE A 50 11.64 14.04 11.12
N GLU A 51 12.33 13.84 10.01
CA GLU A 51 11.80 13.85 8.64
C GLU A 51 10.72 12.76 8.51
N ALA A 52 9.60 13.02 7.82
CA ALA A 52 8.58 11.97 7.68
C ALA A 52 9.11 10.81 6.83
N ASP A 53 8.85 9.59 7.33
CA ASP A 53 9.22 8.35 6.67
C ASP A 53 8.45 8.21 5.35
N ALA A 54 9.12 7.84 4.26
CA ALA A 54 8.48 7.63 2.96
C ALA A 54 7.36 6.58 3.05
N ILE A 55 7.46 5.63 3.99
CA ILE A 55 6.42 4.65 4.27
C ILE A 55 5.16 5.31 4.82
N GLN A 56 5.28 6.33 5.68
CA GLN A 56 4.13 7.06 6.17
C GLN A 56 3.39 7.79 5.04
N VAL A 57 4.14 8.38 4.10
CA VAL A 57 3.56 9.08 2.94
C VAL A 57 2.90 8.09 1.98
N ALA A 58 3.50 6.92 1.77
CA ALA A 58 2.90 5.83 1.01
C ALA A 58 1.59 5.33 1.64
N VAL A 59 1.54 5.22 2.97
CA VAL A 59 0.31 4.90 3.72
C VAL A 59 -0.74 5.99 3.57
N ASP A 60 -0.34 7.26 3.60
CA ASP A 60 -1.26 8.37 3.35
C ASP A 60 -1.84 8.31 1.93
N TYR A 61 -1.03 8.00 0.91
CA TYR A 61 -1.55 7.74 -0.44
C TYR A 61 -2.54 6.58 -0.46
N ALA A 62 -2.14 5.43 0.10
CA ALA A 62 -2.95 4.23 0.16
C ALA A 62 -4.34 4.50 0.73
N LEU A 63 -4.42 5.22 1.85
CA LEU A 63 -5.68 5.47 2.54
C LEU A 63 -6.49 6.59 1.90
N THR A 64 -5.84 7.69 1.51
CA THR A 64 -6.55 8.87 1.04
C THR A 64 -7.12 8.63 -0.34
N LEU A 65 -6.39 7.94 -1.24
CA LEU A 65 -6.93 7.58 -2.56
C LEU A 65 -8.12 6.62 -2.48
N ARG A 66 -8.19 5.77 -1.45
CA ARG A 66 -9.32 4.83 -1.25
C ARG A 66 -10.55 5.46 -0.62
N LYS A 67 -10.37 6.54 0.15
CA LYS A 67 -11.48 7.20 0.87
C LYS A 67 -12.31 8.10 -0.03
N TRP A 68 -11.67 8.71 -1.02
CA TRP A 68 -12.30 9.70 -1.89
C TRP A 68 -12.79 9.03 -3.16
N ARG A 69 -14.05 9.28 -3.53
CA ARG A 69 -14.66 8.72 -4.75
C ARG A 69 -14.31 9.58 -5.97
N TRP A 70 -13.02 9.65 -6.31
CA TRP A 70 -12.49 10.35 -7.50
C TRP A 70 -12.56 9.50 -8.77
N VAL A 71 -12.84 8.20 -8.63
CA VAL A 71 -13.29 7.28 -9.68
C VAL A 71 -14.54 6.56 -9.15
N GLU A 72 -15.46 6.18 -10.03
CA GLU A 72 -16.73 5.57 -9.63
C GLU A 72 -16.60 4.14 -9.08
N ASP A 73 -15.64 3.39 -9.63
CA ASP A 73 -15.37 2.00 -9.29
C ASP A 73 -14.38 1.85 -8.12
N HIS A 74 -14.77 1.04 -7.14
CA HIS A 74 -13.99 0.86 -5.92
C HIS A 74 -12.73 0.01 -6.15
N GLU A 75 -12.78 -0.99 -7.02
CA GLU A 75 -11.62 -1.84 -7.32
C GLU A 75 -10.52 -1.00 -7.98
N GLN A 76 -10.87 -0.18 -8.97
CA GLN A 76 -9.92 0.72 -9.62
C GLN A 76 -9.31 1.75 -8.64
N LEU A 77 -10.07 2.21 -7.63
CA LEU A 77 -9.56 3.07 -6.56
C LEU A 77 -8.51 2.34 -5.71
N VAL A 78 -8.80 1.11 -5.28
CA VAL A 78 -7.90 0.30 -4.45
C VAL A 78 -6.62 -0.03 -5.20
N ASP A 79 -6.73 -0.50 -6.44
CA ASP A 79 -5.58 -0.86 -7.26
C ASP A 79 -4.70 0.35 -7.56
N THR A 80 -5.32 1.50 -7.90
CA THR A 80 -4.55 2.73 -8.13
C THR A 80 -3.85 3.19 -6.86
N ALA A 81 -4.52 3.11 -5.69
CA ALA A 81 -3.92 3.48 -4.42
C ALA A 81 -2.72 2.59 -4.07
N PHE A 82 -2.82 1.28 -4.32
CA PHE A 82 -1.74 0.33 -4.12
C PHE A 82 -0.54 0.66 -5.00
N VAL A 83 -0.74 0.75 -6.32
CA VAL A 83 0.34 1.03 -7.28
C VAL A 83 0.96 2.41 -7.04
N THR A 84 0.16 3.41 -6.67
CA THR A 84 0.66 4.75 -6.33
C THR A 84 1.59 4.70 -5.12
N ALA A 85 1.21 3.99 -4.06
CA ALA A 85 2.02 3.84 -2.86
C ALA A 85 3.35 3.10 -3.14
N LEU A 86 3.32 2.02 -3.93
CA LEU A 86 4.55 1.29 -4.32
C LEU A 86 5.44 2.15 -5.22
N THR A 87 4.86 2.87 -6.18
CA THR A 87 5.61 3.78 -7.08
C THR A 87 6.29 4.88 -6.27
N TYR A 88 5.58 5.46 -5.30
CA TYR A 88 6.14 6.46 -4.40
C TYR A 88 7.36 5.93 -3.64
N LEU A 89 7.25 4.73 -3.07
CA LEU A 89 8.33 4.11 -2.31
C LEU A 89 9.54 3.77 -3.19
N ARG A 90 9.32 3.25 -4.40
CA ARG A 90 10.40 3.00 -5.37
C ARG A 90 11.14 4.27 -5.77
N LEU A 91 10.41 5.35 -6.05
CA LEU A 91 11.02 6.66 -6.31
C LEU A 91 11.73 7.24 -5.07
N SER A 92 11.30 6.82 -3.88
CA SER A 92 11.98 7.11 -2.61
C SER A 92 13.15 6.15 -2.30
N LYS A 93 13.63 5.39 -3.30
CA LYS A 93 14.75 4.43 -3.21
C LYS A 93 14.50 3.22 -2.29
N TYR A 94 13.25 2.85 -2.03
CA TYR A 94 12.96 1.55 -1.42
C TYR A 94 12.97 0.49 -2.52
N PRO A 95 13.84 -0.53 -2.44
CA PRO A 95 13.82 -1.70 -3.31
C PRO A 95 12.59 -2.56 -2.99
N ILE A 96 11.44 -2.14 -3.50
CA ILE A 96 10.19 -2.90 -3.37
C ILE A 96 10.11 -3.89 -4.53
N ASP A 97 10.05 -5.17 -4.18
CA ASP A 97 9.59 -6.24 -5.06
C ASP A 97 8.27 -6.76 -4.46
N SER A 98 7.24 -6.85 -5.30
CA SER A 98 5.87 -7.04 -4.81
C SER A 98 5.13 -8.08 -5.63
N ASP A 99 5.81 -9.17 -5.94
CA ASP A 99 5.30 -10.24 -6.81
C ASP A 99 4.37 -11.18 -6.04
N ASP A 100 4.33 -11.06 -4.70
CA ASP A 100 3.52 -11.86 -3.78
C ASP A 100 2.04 -11.42 -3.80
N PRO A 101 1.11 -12.27 -4.27
CA PRO A 101 -0.33 -12.00 -4.25
C PRO A 101 -0.87 -11.74 -2.84
N ALA A 102 -0.23 -12.31 -1.81
CA ALA A 102 -0.63 -12.10 -0.45
C ALA A 102 -0.51 -10.63 -0.04
N LEU A 103 0.50 -9.92 -0.57
CA LEU A 103 0.72 -8.51 -0.27
C LEU A 103 -0.47 -7.63 -0.67
N TRP A 104 -1.01 -7.82 -1.88
CA TRP A 104 -2.20 -7.06 -2.31
C TRP A 104 -3.45 -7.51 -1.56
N SER A 105 -3.61 -8.80 -1.25
CA SER A 105 -4.74 -9.27 -0.43
C SER A 105 -4.75 -8.64 0.97
N TYR A 106 -3.58 -8.46 1.61
CA TYR A 106 -3.50 -7.72 2.86
C TYR A 106 -3.77 -6.24 2.67
N PHE A 107 -3.25 -5.65 1.60
CA PHE A 107 -3.50 -4.25 1.30
C PHE A 107 -4.99 -3.95 1.12
N GLU A 108 -5.65 -4.73 0.26
CA GLU A 108 -7.08 -4.63 -0.06
C GLU A 108 -7.94 -4.74 1.21
N SER A 109 -7.64 -5.74 2.06
CA SER A 109 -8.40 -5.98 3.30
C SER A 109 -8.07 -4.99 4.43
N THR A 110 -7.02 -4.17 4.31
CA THR A 110 -6.54 -3.31 5.40
C THR A 110 -6.89 -1.83 5.20
N TYR A 111 -7.49 -1.21 6.21
CA TYR A 111 -7.82 0.23 6.25
C TYR A 111 -7.15 0.98 7.43
N ASN A 112 -6.26 0.32 8.17
CA ASN A 112 -5.58 0.88 9.34
C ASN A 112 -4.12 1.27 8.99
N ASN A 113 -3.69 2.47 9.40
CA ASN A 113 -2.34 2.99 9.18
C ASN A 113 -1.23 2.00 9.60
N GLU A 114 -1.27 1.52 10.85
CA GLU A 114 -0.20 0.67 11.43
C GLU A 114 -0.07 -0.65 10.67
N ARG A 115 -1.20 -1.21 10.22
CA ARG A 115 -1.20 -2.45 9.43
C ARG A 115 -0.71 -2.21 8.01
N LEU A 116 -1.05 -1.08 7.38
CA LEU A 116 -0.53 -0.74 6.05
C LEU A 116 0.96 -0.42 6.07
N GLU A 117 1.46 0.25 7.11
CA GLU A 117 2.90 0.44 7.30
C GLU A 117 3.62 -0.91 7.36
N TYR A 118 3.07 -1.88 8.09
CA TYR A 118 3.62 -3.23 8.16
C TYR A 118 3.56 -3.96 6.81
N VAL A 119 2.48 -3.82 6.05
CA VAL A 119 2.38 -4.36 4.68
C VAL A 119 3.51 -3.81 3.80
N PHE A 120 3.74 -2.50 3.80
CA PHE A 120 4.82 -1.90 3.01
C PHE A 120 6.22 -2.24 3.56
N PHE A 121 6.38 -2.40 4.87
CA PHE A 121 7.61 -2.91 5.49
C PHE A 121 7.94 -4.33 5.00
N LEU A 122 6.96 -5.22 4.94
CA LEU A 122 7.14 -6.58 4.42
C LEU A 122 7.53 -6.57 2.94
N ALA A 123 6.85 -5.74 2.13
CA ALA A 123 7.17 -5.55 0.72
C ALA A 123 8.63 -5.09 0.50
N PHE A 124 9.14 -4.21 1.36
CA PHE A 124 10.53 -3.76 1.33
C PHE A 124 11.52 -4.83 1.82
N THR A 125 11.22 -5.54 2.91
CA THR A 125 12.15 -6.50 3.52
C THR A 125 12.20 -7.86 2.83
N ARG A 126 11.35 -8.11 1.83
CA ARG A 126 11.21 -9.39 1.11
C ARG A 126 10.96 -10.57 2.05
N GLN A 127 10.37 -10.32 3.22
CA GLN A 127 10.04 -11.37 4.17
C GLN A 127 8.72 -12.04 3.76
N ASN A 128 8.70 -13.38 3.78
CA ASN A 128 7.47 -14.14 3.61
C ASN A 128 6.44 -13.68 4.65
N ILE A 129 5.20 -13.46 4.20
CA ILE A 129 4.14 -12.93 5.06
C ILE A 129 3.68 -14.02 6.03
N LEU A 130 4.37 -14.13 7.17
CA LEU A 130 4.00 -15.03 8.25
C LEU A 130 2.86 -14.41 9.07
N LEU A 131 1.65 -14.68 8.62
CA LEU A 131 0.37 -14.15 9.09
C LEU A 131 0.00 -14.33 10.57
N ASN A 132 0.74 -15.12 11.34
CA ASN A 132 0.36 -15.46 12.71
C ASN A 132 1.05 -14.61 13.79
N ALA A 133 1.86 -13.62 13.39
CA ALA A 133 2.54 -12.73 14.32
C ALA A 133 1.87 -11.35 14.41
N PHE A 134 0.58 -11.30 14.76
CA PHE A 134 -0.04 -10.06 15.25
C PHE A 134 0.47 -9.72 16.66
N SER A 135 1.77 -9.54 16.80
CA SER A 135 2.41 -8.79 17.88
C SER A 135 3.75 -8.24 17.40
N CYS A 136 3.78 -7.51 16.28
CA CYS A 136 4.89 -6.57 16.10
C CYS A 136 4.68 -5.45 17.12
N LYS A 137 5.06 -5.70 18.39
CA LYS A 137 5.47 -4.64 19.28
C LYS A 137 6.59 -3.94 18.53
N ARG A 138 6.32 -2.78 17.91
CA ARG A 138 7.32 -1.92 17.28
C ARG A 138 8.52 -1.86 18.20
N SER A 139 9.58 -2.60 17.87
CA SER A 139 10.87 -2.41 18.48
C SER A 139 11.26 -0.99 18.14
N ALA A 140 11.48 -0.14 19.15
CA ALA A 140 11.96 1.23 18.95
C ALA A 140 13.29 1.30 18.17
N TYR A 141 13.92 0.14 17.91
CA TYR A 141 15.19 -0.05 17.24
C TYR A 141 15.08 -0.54 15.78
N GLU A 142 13.90 -0.90 15.27
CA GLU A 142 13.68 -1.25 13.85
C GLU A 142 13.16 -0.03 13.07
N ARG A 143 13.78 1.14 13.27
CA ARG A 143 13.53 2.25 12.36
C ARG A 143 14.12 1.90 11.00
N LEU A 144 13.25 1.84 10.00
CA LEU A 144 13.63 1.72 8.60
C LEU A 144 14.70 2.76 8.25
N PRO A 145 15.65 2.43 7.36
CA PRO A 145 16.69 3.35 6.96
C PRO A 145 16.06 4.63 6.42
N ARG A 146 16.49 5.77 6.95
CA ARG A 146 16.08 7.10 6.48
C ARG A 146 16.53 7.23 5.03
N THR A 147 15.57 7.30 4.12
CA THR A 147 15.83 7.40 2.70
C THR A 147 16.09 8.85 2.30
N GLU A 148 17.28 9.09 1.74
CA GLU A 148 17.64 10.37 1.15
C GLU A 148 17.06 10.45 -0.27
N LEU A 149 15.94 11.17 -0.41
CA LEU A 149 15.36 11.51 -1.71
C LEU A 149 16.34 12.41 -2.47
N GLY A 150 16.77 11.95 -3.66
CA GLY A 150 17.60 12.73 -4.56
C GLY A 150 16.80 13.91 -5.11
N LEU A 151 17.25 15.11 -4.79
CA LEU A 151 16.66 16.39 -5.20
C LEU A 151 16.89 16.61 -6.70
N ASP A 152 15.82 16.86 -7.47
CA ASP A 152 15.96 17.56 -8.75
C ASP A 152 14.96 18.73 -8.84
N ASN A 153 15.50 19.91 -8.52
CA ASN A 153 15.11 21.29 -8.85
C ASN A 153 13.73 21.89 -8.48
N HIS A 154 13.83 22.97 -7.68
CA HIS A 154 13.01 24.20 -7.55
C HIS A 154 11.48 24.18 -7.38
N ARG A 155 10.77 23.06 -7.55
CA ARG A 155 9.28 23.05 -7.48
C ARG A 155 8.66 22.15 -6.42
N TRP A 156 9.45 21.47 -5.59
CA TRP A 156 8.93 20.68 -4.46
C TRP A 156 7.98 19.52 -4.86
N MET A 157 7.97 19.10 -6.13
CA MET A 157 7.12 18.02 -6.65
C MET A 157 7.98 16.81 -7.00
N ALA A 158 7.47 15.59 -6.77
CA ALA A 158 8.08 14.39 -7.33
C ALA A 158 7.98 14.48 -8.86
N ILE A 159 9.08 14.27 -9.59
CA ILE A 159 9.04 14.19 -11.05
C ILE A 159 8.93 12.72 -11.43
N LEU A 160 7.79 12.34 -11.97
CA LEU A 160 7.61 11.06 -12.64
C LEU A 160 8.41 11.04 -13.96
N ARG A 161 9.71 10.79 -13.86
CA ARG A 161 10.55 10.46 -15.01
C ARG A 161 10.48 8.95 -15.24
N GLY A 162 9.48 8.50 -15.99
CA GLY A 162 9.53 7.26 -16.77
C GLY A 162 9.57 5.88 -16.07
N ALA A 163 9.04 5.70 -14.86
CA ALA A 163 9.08 4.38 -14.18
C ALA A 163 7.77 3.93 -13.49
N VAL A 164 6.60 4.40 -13.93
CA VAL A 164 5.30 3.85 -13.47
C VAL A 164 5.14 2.40 -13.94
N ASP A 165 5.54 2.13 -15.18
CA ASP A 165 5.30 0.86 -15.84
C ASP A 165 6.09 -0.26 -15.17
N GLU A 166 7.35 -0.02 -14.77
CA GLU A 166 8.12 -0.98 -13.98
C GLU A 166 7.43 -1.32 -12.65
N SER A 167 6.77 -0.32 -12.05
CA SER A 167 6.12 -0.53 -10.76
C SER A 167 4.90 -1.42 -10.87
N TYR A 168 4.15 -1.24 -11.95
CA TYR A 168 3.01 -2.07 -12.32
C TYR A 168 3.45 -3.47 -12.81
N GLU A 169 4.46 -3.56 -13.67
CA GLU A 169 4.96 -4.84 -14.21
C GLU A 169 5.51 -5.76 -13.12
N ARG A 170 6.05 -5.19 -12.04
CA ARG A 170 6.57 -5.91 -10.86
C ARG A 170 5.65 -5.85 -9.64
N CYS A 171 4.35 -5.64 -9.85
CA CYS A 171 3.37 -5.78 -8.78
C CYS A 171 2.51 -7.02 -8.97
N CYS A 172 2.00 -7.55 -7.86
CA CYS A 172 1.24 -8.79 -7.85
C CYS A 172 -0.09 -8.71 -8.61
N LEU A 173 -0.55 -7.50 -8.98
CA LEU A 173 -1.68 -7.33 -9.88
C LEU A 173 -1.43 -7.91 -11.28
N THR A 174 -0.18 -8.02 -11.73
CA THR A 174 0.16 -8.67 -13.01
C THR A 174 0.43 -10.17 -12.86
N ALA A 175 0.34 -10.72 -11.64
CA ALA A 175 0.55 -12.15 -11.42
C ALA A 175 -0.45 -12.99 -12.24
N PRO A 176 -0.01 -14.10 -12.86
CA PRO A 176 -0.90 -14.97 -13.62
C PRO A 176 -2.10 -15.44 -12.78
N GLY A 177 -3.28 -15.54 -13.39
CA GLY A 177 -4.53 -15.87 -12.67
C GLY A 177 -4.47 -17.16 -11.84
N TYR A 178 -3.73 -18.18 -12.28
CA TYR A 178 -3.58 -19.42 -11.49
C TYR A 178 -2.87 -19.20 -10.15
N VAL A 179 -2.00 -18.18 -10.05
CA VAL A 179 -1.30 -17.83 -8.79
C VAL A 179 -2.32 -17.27 -7.81
N TRP A 180 -3.21 -16.39 -8.27
CA TRP A 180 -4.33 -15.86 -7.49
C TRP A 180 -5.30 -16.94 -7.04
N ASP A 181 -5.62 -17.88 -7.93
CA ASP A 181 -6.54 -18.98 -7.62
C ASP A 181 -5.97 -19.98 -6.62
N ASN A 182 -4.65 -20.22 -6.67
CA ASN A 182 -3.96 -21.04 -5.67
C ASN A 182 -3.92 -20.34 -4.32
N TYR A 183 -3.55 -19.05 -4.29
CA TYR A 183 -3.51 -18.27 -3.06
C TYR A 183 -4.89 -18.17 -2.39
N ARG A 184 -5.96 -17.89 -3.15
CA ARG A 184 -7.33 -17.87 -2.61
C ARG A 184 -7.70 -19.20 -1.95
N ARG A 185 -7.36 -20.32 -2.59
CA ARG A 185 -7.59 -21.67 -2.02
C ARG A 185 -6.82 -21.87 -0.72
N GLU A 186 -5.55 -21.47 -0.66
CA GLU A 186 -4.74 -21.56 0.56
C GLU A 186 -5.34 -20.73 1.71
N VAL A 187 -5.79 -19.49 1.43
CA VAL A 187 -6.44 -18.63 2.43
C VAL A 187 -7.75 -19.25 2.92
N GLU A 188 -8.59 -19.77 2.03
CA GLU A 188 -9.84 -20.45 2.40
C GLU A 188 -9.58 -21.70 3.26
N GLU A 189 -8.56 -22.49 2.93
CA GLU A 189 -8.15 -23.66 3.72
C GLU A 189 -7.66 -23.25 5.11
N GLN A 190 -6.82 -22.22 5.22
CA GLN A 190 -6.35 -21.70 6.50
C GLN A 190 -7.51 -21.19 7.37
N GLN A 191 -8.47 -20.47 6.77
CA GLN A 191 -9.66 -20.00 7.48
C GLN A 191 -10.53 -21.16 7.97
N LYS A 192 -10.72 -22.21 7.16
CA LYS A 192 -11.43 -23.43 7.56
C LYS A 192 -10.74 -24.11 8.74
N ILE A 193 -9.42 -24.26 8.69
CA ILE A 193 -8.62 -24.85 9.79
C ILE A 193 -8.73 -24.00 11.07
N ALA A 194 -8.64 -22.67 10.96
CA ALA A 194 -8.76 -21.77 12.09
C ALA A 194 -10.16 -21.84 12.73
N TYR A 195 -11.21 -21.90 11.91
CA TYR A 195 -12.59 -22.04 12.36
C TYR A 195 -12.84 -23.39 13.04
N GLN A 196 -12.29 -24.49 12.50
CA GLN A 196 -12.35 -25.82 13.14
C GLN A 196 -11.67 -25.81 14.51
N LYS A 197 -10.45 -25.28 14.61
CA LYS A 197 -9.74 -25.14 15.88
C LYS A 197 -10.51 -24.29 16.90
N TYR A 198 -11.13 -23.19 16.45
CA TYR A 198 -11.97 -22.35 17.31
C TYR A 198 -13.17 -23.14 17.85
N ASN A 199 -13.86 -23.90 17.00
CA ASN A 199 -15.00 -24.72 17.42
C ASN A 199 -14.59 -25.87 18.36
N GLU A 200 -13.45 -26.52 18.14
CA GLU A 200 -12.90 -27.52 19.04
C GLU A 200 -12.62 -26.92 20.42
N LEU A 201 -11.97 -25.75 20.49
CA LEU A 201 -11.68 -25.05 21.73
C LEU A 201 -12.94 -24.61 22.51
N PHE A 202 -14.02 -24.25 21.83
CA PHE A 202 -15.29 -23.88 22.46
C PHE A 202 -16.16 -25.10 22.82
N SER A 203 -16.14 -26.16 22.01
CA SER A 203 -16.87 -27.41 22.31
C SER A 203 -16.31 -28.13 23.55
N CYS A 204 -14.99 -28.05 23.80
CA CYS A 204 -14.36 -28.55 25.03
C CYS A 204 -14.73 -27.74 26.29
N ARG A 205 -15.20 -26.50 26.18
CA ARG A 205 -15.62 -25.69 27.35
C ARG A 205 -17.06 -25.97 27.80
N HIS A 206 -17.90 -26.53 26.94
CA HIS A 206 -19.30 -26.83 27.26
C HIS A 206 -19.55 -28.27 27.74
N SER A 207 -18.54 -29.14 27.70
CA SER A 207 -18.62 -30.53 28.17
C SER A 207 -18.05 -30.76 29.58
N GLN A 208 -17.67 -29.67 30.29
CA GLN A 208 -17.22 -29.70 31.70
C GLN A 208 -18.19 -29.02 32.68
N GLY A 209 -19.44 -28.76 32.27
CA GLY A 209 -20.52 -28.22 33.11
C GLY A 209 -21.49 -29.28 33.57
#